data_AF-A0A8X6K3Y6-F1
#
_entry.id   AF-A0A8X6K3Y6-F1
#
_cell.length_a   1.000
_cell.length_b   1.000
_cell.length_c   1.000
_cell.angle_alpha   90.00
_cell.angle_beta   90.00
_cell.angle_gamma   90.00
#
_symmetry.space_group_name_H-M   'P 1'
#
loop_
_entity.id
_entity.type
_entity.pdbx_description
1 polymer ?
#
loop_
_entity_poly.entity_id
_entity_poly.type
_entity_poly.pdbx_seq_one_letter_code
_entity_poly.pdbx_strand_id
1 'polypeptide(L)'
;MWNFYMKGLLHDMTYFLPQNDAQNLYLKVLSSSLEHFLVRYSAATPSEARTSQIRSDLYALLLCASDLLWPACLSAFQFMGRKYEMAENLATSCISKIHSSCCFLLADLVVLTAPICELFKVFKNGFPQARLSVRTKYESVSPWLPWIRRELFSEFCQRQIISNVSVWLAVKTCISWGLPNPAAVIQAYTEHNCTLSILLIMQAENSSSEEDSISLCVPDSAKIKLAYSLLMLLICYDNHSHLQDILLPVIEKTNGWQEFDSSTTNKSISERSWWYRGLAKTLQSFFVGVFEEVIPVWLDVSKKCSNPEGLKSFNTLKDSLRNQIVCVCEKDPLNSMQDEFEPSEDIISFVCLRKVLESMHRNIISLPQALKLFLLTLDLHISNYIPEIQSVHQSLPLQILLSGAIDFLRNDQFVANMSDKTKAMSVITTNALESILHKEEFFFINENYTKIVTVLLSSIHANFKDLRKEKVSEAMHVKEIKDEILEITVHKLLQQPEGNDIILYLHQILLQNEAWIQKSLGIPGMLSSNIVIDPLSLSPLFSDCCDTQKKEKEFTSSKEIKISSQGIVIL
;
A
#
# COMPACT_ATOMS: atom_id res chain seq x y z
N MET A 1 -12.27 -21.27 -27.64
CA MET A 1 -13.63 -20.70 -27.71
C MET A 1 -14.24 -20.43 -26.34
N TRP A 2 -14.43 -21.44 -25.47
CA TRP A 2 -15.02 -21.23 -24.13
C TRP A 2 -14.32 -20.15 -23.30
N ASN A 3 -12.98 -20.16 -23.24
CA ASN A 3 -12.21 -19.12 -22.53
C ASN A 3 -12.51 -17.69 -23.05
N PHE A 4 -12.56 -17.50 -24.37
CA PHE A 4 -12.90 -16.20 -24.97
C PHE A 4 -14.34 -15.78 -24.66
N TYR A 5 -15.28 -16.73 -24.71
CA TYR A 5 -16.67 -16.47 -24.31
C TYR A 5 -16.75 -16.01 -22.84
N MET A 6 -16.05 -16.68 -21.93
CA MET A 6 -16.04 -16.29 -20.52
C MET A 6 -15.39 -14.93 -20.28
N LYS A 7 -14.32 -14.59 -21.02
CA LYS A 7 -13.69 -13.26 -20.97
C LYS A 7 -14.61 -12.16 -21.52
N GLY A 8 -15.29 -12.41 -22.64
CA GLY A 8 -16.30 -11.49 -23.19
C GLY A 8 -17.48 -11.31 -22.24
N LEU A 9 -17.95 -12.40 -21.63
CA LEU A 9 -19.00 -12.35 -20.62
C LEU A 9 -18.61 -11.51 -19.41
N LEU A 10 -17.36 -11.65 -18.92
CA LEU A 10 -16.84 -10.83 -17.83
C LEU A 10 -16.83 -9.33 -18.20
N HIS A 11 -16.39 -9.00 -19.42
CA HIS A 11 -16.42 -7.64 -19.93
C HIS A 11 -17.84 -7.07 -19.94
N ASP A 12 -18.81 -7.81 -20.51
CA ASP A 12 -20.19 -7.37 -20.61
C ASP A 12 -20.84 -7.22 -19.22
N MET A 13 -20.61 -8.18 -18.31
CA MET A 13 -21.10 -8.09 -16.93
C MET A 13 -20.53 -6.88 -16.20
N THR A 14 -19.24 -6.58 -16.38
CA THR A 14 -18.60 -5.42 -15.76
C THR A 14 -19.20 -4.10 -16.27
N TYR A 15 -19.63 -4.07 -17.53
CA TYR A 15 -20.24 -2.89 -18.14
C TYR A 15 -21.69 -2.67 -17.70
N PHE A 16 -22.48 -3.74 -17.57
CA PHE A 16 -23.93 -3.64 -17.32
C PHE A 16 -24.37 -3.84 -15.87
N LEU A 17 -23.55 -4.46 -15.02
CA LEU A 17 -23.95 -4.85 -13.67
C LEU A 17 -23.00 -4.26 -12.61
N PRO A 18 -23.51 -3.98 -11.39
CA PRO A 18 -22.66 -3.75 -10.24
C PRO A 18 -21.71 -4.92 -10.00
N GLN A 19 -20.48 -4.64 -9.54
CA GLN A 19 -19.41 -5.63 -9.43
C GLN A 19 -19.81 -6.89 -8.63
N ASN A 20 -20.54 -6.73 -7.52
CA ASN A 20 -20.98 -7.86 -6.70
C ASN A 20 -21.96 -8.78 -7.46
N ASP A 21 -22.89 -8.20 -8.23
CA ASP A 21 -23.85 -8.95 -9.02
C ASP A 21 -23.19 -9.61 -10.24
N ALA A 22 -22.30 -8.86 -10.91
CA ALA A 22 -21.45 -9.36 -11.99
C ALA A 22 -20.64 -10.58 -11.53
N GLN A 23 -19.95 -10.49 -10.39
CA GLN A 23 -19.15 -11.57 -9.85
C GLN A 23 -20.00 -12.80 -9.49
N ASN A 24 -21.12 -12.60 -8.82
CA ASN A 24 -22.02 -13.71 -8.44
C ASN A 24 -22.57 -14.43 -9.66
N LEU A 25 -22.95 -13.70 -10.71
CA LEU A 25 -23.44 -14.29 -11.95
C LEU A 25 -22.32 -15.00 -12.71
N TYR A 26 -21.15 -14.37 -12.83
CA TYR A 26 -19.95 -14.94 -13.43
C TYR A 26 -19.57 -16.28 -12.76
N LEU A 27 -19.53 -16.31 -11.42
CA LEU A 27 -19.24 -17.49 -10.63
C LEU A 27 -20.19 -18.65 -10.93
N LYS A 28 -21.49 -18.39 -11.04
CA LYS A 28 -22.49 -19.41 -11.39
C LYS A 28 -22.25 -19.97 -12.79
N VAL A 29 -22.02 -19.10 -13.78
CA VAL A 29 -21.76 -19.52 -15.16
C VAL A 29 -20.48 -20.33 -15.25
N LEU A 30 -19.40 -19.89 -14.60
CA LEU A 30 -18.12 -20.59 -14.54
C LEU A 30 -18.29 -21.98 -13.90
N SER A 31 -18.89 -22.05 -12.71
CA SER A 31 -19.15 -23.30 -11.99
C SER A 31 -19.97 -24.27 -12.84
N SER A 32 -21.11 -23.83 -13.39
CA SER A 32 -21.96 -24.69 -14.21
C SER A 32 -21.26 -25.14 -15.49
N SER A 33 -20.48 -24.27 -16.16
CA SER A 33 -19.77 -24.66 -17.38
C SER A 33 -18.71 -25.73 -17.12
N LEU A 34 -17.98 -25.65 -15.99
CA LEU A 34 -17.02 -26.66 -15.58
C LEU A 34 -17.67 -27.99 -15.21
N GLU A 35 -18.83 -27.98 -14.55
CA GLU A 35 -19.61 -29.18 -14.29
C GLU A 35 -20.03 -29.88 -15.61
N HIS A 36 -20.45 -29.10 -16.63
CA HIS A 36 -20.77 -29.67 -17.95
C HIS A 36 -19.56 -30.30 -18.63
N PHE A 37 -18.39 -29.66 -18.57
CA PHE A 37 -17.16 -30.26 -19.10
C PHE A 37 -16.78 -31.53 -18.35
N LEU A 38 -16.87 -31.51 -17.02
CA LEU A 38 -16.59 -32.69 -16.19
C LEU A 38 -17.47 -33.88 -16.61
N VAL A 39 -18.79 -33.70 -16.70
CA VAL A 39 -19.69 -34.77 -17.14
C VAL A 39 -19.32 -35.28 -18.53
N ARG A 40 -18.98 -34.37 -19.45
CA ARG A 40 -18.62 -34.74 -20.83
C ARG A 40 -17.32 -35.52 -20.92
N TYR A 41 -16.27 -35.10 -20.22
CA TYR A 41 -14.96 -35.75 -20.29
C TYR A 41 -14.90 -37.04 -19.48
N SER A 42 -15.55 -37.10 -18.30
CA SER A 42 -15.62 -38.32 -17.50
C SER A 42 -16.42 -39.45 -18.17
N ALA A 43 -17.40 -39.10 -19.01
CA ALA A 43 -18.18 -40.06 -19.80
C ALA A 43 -17.54 -40.39 -21.17
N ALA A 44 -16.42 -39.77 -21.53
CA ALA A 44 -15.81 -39.97 -22.84
C ALA A 44 -15.11 -41.33 -22.94
N THR A 45 -15.32 -42.03 -24.06
CA THR A 45 -14.66 -43.29 -24.41
C THR A 45 -13.78 -43.09 -25.67
N PRO A 46 -12.65 -42.37 -25.56
CA PRO A 46 -11.82 -42.07 -26.72
C PRO A 46 -11.23 -43.33 -27.35
N SER A 47 -11.23 -43.36 -28.69
CA SER A 47 -10.28 -44.21 -29.42
C SER A 47 -8.85 -43.76 -29.14
N GLU A 48 -7.87 -44.66 -29.27
CA GLU A 48 -6.44 -44.37 -29.10
C GLU A 48 -5.97 -43.12 -29.89
N ALA A 49 -6.45 -42.96 -31.13
CA ALA A 49 -6.14 -41.81 -31.99
C ALA A 49 -6.63 -40.45 -31.43
N ARG A 50 -7.64 -40.45 -30.55
CA ARG A 50 -8.23 -39.24 -29.95
C ARG A 50 -7.76 -38.99 -28.51
N THR A 51 -7.11 -39.96 -27.87
CA THR A 51 -6.61 -39.82 -26.49
C THR A 51 -5.65 -38.64 -26.35
N SER A 52 -4.71 -38.47 -27.30
CA SER A 52 -3.79 -37.33 -27.25
C SER A 52 -4.51 -35.98 -27.35
N GLN A 53 -5.58 -35.90 -28.16
CA GLN A 53 -6.37 -34.69 -28.29
C GLN A 53 -7.14 -34.39 -27.00
N ILE A 54 -7.83 -35.38 -26.41
CA ILE A 54 -8.54 -35.19 -25.14
C ILE A 54 -7.60 -34.76 -24.02
N ARG A 55 -6.39 -35.33 -23.96
CA ARG A 55 -5.35 -34.91 -23.02
C ARG A 55 -5.00 -33.43 -23.18
N SER A 56 -4.77 -32.97 -24.41
CA SER A 56 -4.50 -31.57 -24.70
C SER A 56 -5.69 -30.67 -24.33
N ASP A 57 -6.91 -31.10 -24.64
CA ASP A 57 -8.13 -30.36 -24.34
C ASP A 57 -8.36 -30.21 -22.83
N LEU A 58 -8.18 -31.28 -22.05
CA LEU A 58 -8.29 -31.26 -20.58
C LEU A 58 -7.23 -30.37 -19.94
N TYR A 59 -5.99 -30.44 -20.41
CA TYR A 59 -4.92 -29.58 -19.92
C TYR A 59 -5.19 -28.09 -20.24
N ALA A 60 -5.60 -27.79 -21.48
CA ALA A 60 -5.98 -26.44 -21.89
C ALA A 60 -7.19 -25.93 -21.11
N LEU A 61 -8.19 -26.79 -20.84
CA LEU A 61 -9.37 -26.47 -20.04
C LEU A 61 -8.97 -26.10 -18.60
N LEU A 62 -8.10 -26.88 -17.96
CA LEU A 62 -7.61 -26.61 -16.61
C LEU A 62 -6.77 -25.32 -16.54
N LEU A 63 -5.92 -25.07 -17.54
CA LEU A 63 -5.20 -23.79 -17.67
C LEU A 63 -6.17 -22.62 -17.80
N CYS A 64 -7.16 -22.71 -18.68
CA CYS A 64 -8.20 -21.70 -18.84
C CYS A 64 -8.99 -21.50 -17.53
N ALA A 65 -9.35 -22.59 -16.84
CA ALA A 65 -10.03 -22.51 -15.55
C ALA A 65 -9.20 -21.75 -14.51
N SER A 66 -7.87 -21.93 -14.47
CA SER A 66 -7.00 -21.16 -13.58
C SER A 66 -6.99 -19.66 -13.89
N ASP A 67 -7.04 -19.28 -15.17
CA ASP A 67 -7.10 -17.87 -15.58
C ASP A 67 -8.48 -17.26 -15.32
N LEU A 68 -9.53 -18.03 -15.52
CA LEU A 68 -10.91 -17.58 -15.27
C LEU A 68 -11.25 -17.53 -13.77
N LEU A 69 -10.43 -18.14 -12.91
CA LEU A 69 -10.62 -18.11 -11.47
C LEU A 69 -10.27 -16.76 -10.84
N TRP A 70 -9.37 -15.98 -11.45
CA TRP A 70 -8.95 -14.68 -10.92
C TRP A 70 -10.11 -13.70 -10.64
N PRO A 71 -11.00 -13.38 -11.60
CA PRO A 71 -12.15 -12.51 -11.34
C PRO A 71 -13.20 -13.16 -10.42
N ALA A 72 -13.23 -14.49 -10.33
CA ALA A 72 -14.14 -15.23 -9.47
C ALA A 72 -13.78 -15.15 -7.98
N CYS A 73 -12.55 -14.79 -7.63
CA CYS A 73 -12.06 -14.79 -6.26
C CYS A 73 -11.86 -13.37 -5.70
N LEU A 74 -12.22 -13.17 -4.43
CA LEU A 74 -12.01 -11.96 -3.65
C LEU A 74 -10.78 -12.04 -2.75
N SER A 75 -10.21 -13.23 -2.56
CA SER A 75 -9.04 -13.43 -1.72
C SER A 75 -8.12 -14.50 -2.27
N ALA A 76 -6.84 -14.45 -1.87
CA ALA A 76 -5.86 -15.49 -2.17
C ALA A 76 -6.31 -16.88 -1.69
N PHE A 77 -7.00 -16.94 -0.55
CA PHE A 77 -7.52 -18.19 0.00
C PHE A 77 -8.63 -18.80 -0.87
N GLN A 78 -9.51 -17.96 -1.44
CA GLN A 78 -10.55 -18.39 -2.37
C GLN A 78 -9.90 -18.98 -3.62
N PHE A 79 -8.90 -18.29 -4.16
CA PHE A 79 -8.16 -18.76 -5.33
C PHE A 79 -7.50 -20.12 -5.07
N MET A 80 -6.99 -20.37 -3.87
CA MET A 80 -6.37 -21.66 -3.51
C MET A 80 -7.37 -22.77 -3.16
N GLY A 81 -8.66 -22.46 -2.99
CA GLY A 81 -9.68 -23.43 -2.62
C GLY A 81 -9.62 -23.93 -1.17
N ARG A 82 -9.12 -23.11 -0.23
CA ARG A 82 -9.00 -23.48 1.19
C ARG A 82 -10.32 -23.31 1.95
N LYS A 83 -11.14 -24.36 1.97
CA LYS A 83 -12.52 -24.35 2.50
C LYS A 83 -12.67 -23.83 3.93
N TYR A 84 -11.76 -24.17 4.85
CA TYR A 84 -11.85 -23.74 6.27
C TYR A 84 -11.61 -22.24 6.47
N GLU A 85 -11.04 -21.57 5.48
CA GLU A 85 -10.71 -20.15 5.54
C GLU A 85 -11.77 -19.29 4.84
N MET A 86 -12.86 -19.92 4.39
CA MET A 86 -13.95 -19.27 3.68
C MET A 86 -15.17 -19.15 4.59
N ALA A 87 -15.79 -17.97 4.63
CA ALA A 87 -17.13 -17.84 5.16
C ALA A 87 -18.12 -18.64 4.29
N GLU A 88 -19.03 -19.37 4.93
CA GLU A 88 -20.07 -20.13 4.21
C GLU A 88 -21.08 -19.16 3.58
N ASN A 89 -20.96 -18.95 2.27
CA ASN A 89 -21.91 -18.21 1.47
C ASN A 89 -22.04 -18.80 0.06
N LEU A 90 -22.97 -18.25 -0.74
CA LEU A 90 -23.24 -18.74 -2.10
C LEU A 90 -22.01 -18.69 -3.01
N ALA A 91 -21.18 -17.65 -2.89
CA ALA A 91 -19.96 -17.48 -3.68
C ALA A 91 -18.94 -18.56 -3.33
N THR A 92 -18.66 -18.78 -2.04
CA THR A 92 -17.80 -19.85 -1.53
C THR A 92 -18.25 -21.24 -1.97
N SER A 93 -19.57 -21.48 -2.03
CA SER A 93 -20.13 -22.74 -2.53
C SER A 93 -19.82 -22.95 -4.01
N CYS A 94 -19.98 -21.91 -4.85
CA CYS A 94 -19.63 -21.96 -6.27
C CYS A 94 -18.12 -22.16 -6.47
N ILE A 95 -17.28 -21.43 -5.73
CA ILE A 95 -15.82 -21.58 -5.76
C ILE A 95 -15.42 -23.01 -5.37
N SER A 96 -16.01 -23.56 -4.31
CA SER A 96 -15.77 -24.95 -3.90
C SER A 96 -16.13 -25.97 -4.99
N LYS A 97 -17.23 -25.73 -5.73
CA LYS A 97 -17.63 -26.57 -6.87
C LYS A 97 -16.67 -26.44 -8.05
N ILE A 98 -16.19 -25.24 -8.35
CA ILE A 98 -15.15 -24.99 -9.35
C ILE A 98 -13.90 -25.80 -9.02
N HIS A 99 -13.36 -25.67 -7.81
CA HIS A 99 -12.20 -26.45 -7.37
C HIS A 99 -12.43 -27.96 -7.44
N SER A 100 -13.60 -28.42 -7.00
CA SER A 100 -13.93 -29.85 -7.04
C SER A 100 -14.01 -30.36 -8.47
N SER A 101 -14.63 -29.59 -9.38
CA SER A 101 -14.74 -29.94 -10.80
C SER A 101 -13.35 -30.02 -11.47
N CYS A 102 -12.48 -29.05 -11.20
CA CYS A 102 -11.10 -29.05 -11.70
C CYS A 102 -10.28 -30.22 -11.13
N CYS A 103 -10.47 -30.61 -9.86
CA CYS A 103 -9.85 -31.80 -9.29
C CYS A 103 -10.27 -33.09 -10.03
N PHE A 104 -11.56 -33.23 -10.36
CA PHE A 104 -12.03 -34.40 -11.11
C PHE A 104 -11.55 -34.38 -12.57
N LEU A 105 -11.57 -33.23 -13.23
CA LEU A 105 -10.99 -33.08 -14.58
C LEU A 105 -9.48 -33.40 -14.61
N LEU A 106 -8.75 -33.05 -13.55
CA LEU A 106 -7.36 -33.48 -13.38
C LEU A 106 -7.27 -34.99 -13.19
N ALA A 107 -8.16 -35.61 -12.41
CA ALA A 107 -8.18 -37.06 -12.24
C ALA A 107 -8.42 -37.76 -13.59
N ASP A 108 -9.35 -37.26 -14.41
CA ASP A 108 -9.59 -37.77 -15.77
C ASP A 108 -8.32 -37.64 -16.63
N LEU A 109 -7.64 -36.49 -16.58
CA LEU A 109 -6.37 -36.27 -17.27
C LEU A 109 -5.28 -37.27 -16.81
N VAL A 110 -5.16 -37.49 -15.50
CA VAL A 110 -4.19 -38.43 -14.93
C VAL A 110 -4.48 -39.86 -15.35
N VAL A 111 -5.74 -40.30 -15.31
CA VAL A 111 -6.13 -41.66 -15.73
C VAL A 111 -5.85 -41.87 -17.22
N LEU A 112 -6.14 -40.87 -18.06
CA LEU A 112 -5.88 -40.94 -19.50
C LEU A 112 -4.39 -40.89 -19.87
N THR A 113 -3.54 -40.32 -19.01
CA THR A 113 -2.10 -40.15 -19.26
C THR A 113 -1.24 -41.21 -18.59
N ALA A 114 -1.75 -41.89 -17.56
CA ALA A 114 -0.99 -42.85 -16.79
C ALA A 114 -0.71 -44.12 -17.61
N PRO A 115 0.54 -44.64 -17.60
CA PRO A 115 0.82 -45.95 -18.16
C PRO A 115 -0.05 -47.02 -17.50
N ILE A 116 -0.63 -47.92 -18.29
CA ILE A 116 -1.55 -48.94 -17.78
C ILE A 116 -0.89 -49.83 -16.71
N CYS A 117 0.41 -50.06 -16.82
CA CYS A 117 1.19 -50.80 -15.82
C CYS A 117 1.20 -50.10 -14.46
N GLU A 118 1.28 -48.76 -14.42
CA GLU A 118 1.25 -47.99 -13.19
C GLU A 118 -0.15 -47.95 -12.59
N LEU A 119 -1.19 -47.78 -13.41
CA LEU A 119 -2.58 -47.91 -12.96
C LEU A 119 -2.85 -49.29 -12.36
N PHE A 120 -2.41 -50.36 -13.02
CA PHE A 120 -2.53 -51.71 -12.51
C PHE A 120 -1.79 -51.88 -11.17
N LYS A 121 -0.55 -51.38 -11.03
CA LYS A 121 0.19 -51.44 -9.75
C LYS A 121 -0.56 -50.77 -8.60
N VAL A 122 -1.21 -49.64 -8.87
CA VAL A 122 -1.96 -48.86 -7.87
C VAL A 122 -3.30 -49.54 -7.52
N PHE A 123 -4.02 -50.05 -8.52
CA PHE A 123 -5.39 -50.56 -8.37
C PHE A 123 -5.52 -52.09 -8.33
N LYS A 124 -4.42 -52.86 -8.40
CA LYS A 124 -4.44 -54.33 -8.37
C LYS A 124 -5.12 -54.93 -7.13
N ASN A 125 -5.11 -54.21 -6.02
CA ASN A 125 -5.75 -54.62 -4.77
C ASN A 125 -7.18 -54.07 -4.63
N GLY A 126 -7.79 -53.68 -5.75
CA GLY A 126 -9.05 -52.94 -5.79
C GLY A 126 -8.85 -51.43 -5.65
N PHE A 127 -9.94 -50.67 -5.79
CA PHE A 127 -9.92 -49.26 -5.44
C PHE A 127 -9.65 -49.13 -3.94
N PRO A 128 -8.69 -48.29 -3.51
CA PRO A 128 -8.51 -48.04 -2.08
C PRO A 128 -9.87 -47.62 -1.52
N GLN A 129 -10.35 -48.36 -0.52
CA GLN A 129 -11.56 -48.00 0.20
C GLN A 129 -11.46 -46.52 0.53
N ALA A 130 -12.46 -45.74 0.12
CA ALA A 130 -12.41 -44.30 0.18
C ALA A 130 -12.24 -43.89 1.65
N ARG A 131 -10.99 -43.78 2.10
CA ARG A 131 -10.62 -43.06 3.31
C ARG A 131 -10.80 -41.60 2.96
N LEU A 132 -12.06 -41.18 2.80
CA LEU A 132 -12.53 -39.84 2.48
C LEU A 132 -12.08 -38.79 3.51
N SER A 133 -11.15 -39.11 4.42
CA SER A 133 -10.90 -38.34 5.62
C SER A 133 -9.45 -38.33 6.13
N VAL A 134 -8.47 -38.96 5.46
CA VAL A 134 -7.11 -39.08 6.07
C VAL A 134 -6.03 -38.19 5.42
N ARG A 135 -6.24 -37.63 4.21
CA ARG A 135 -5.35 -36.59 3.66
C ARG A 135 -6.01 -35.23 3.41
N THR A 136 -7.33 -35.13 3.45
CA THR A 136 -8.08 -33.88 3.21
C THR A 136 -8.53 -33.16 4.47
N LYS A 137 -8.18 -33.68 5.66
CA LYS A 137 -8.43 -33.00 6.95
C LYS A 137 -7.49 -31.81 7.22
N TYR A 138 -6.51 -31.55 6.35
CA TYR A 138 -5.55 -30.46 6.53
C TYR A 138 -5.65 -29.48 5.37
N GLU A 139 -5.97 -28.23 5.67
CA GLU A 139 -5.35 -26.94 5.27
C GLU A 139 -4.66 -26.79 3.89
N SER A 140 -4.89 -27.70 2.96
CA SER A 140 -4.13 -27.81 1.73
C SER A 140 -4.81 -27.08 0.59
N VAL A 141 -3.98 -26.43 -0.23
CA VAL A 141 -4.36 -25.88 -1.53
C VAL A 141 -5.05 -26.96 -2.35
N SER A 142 -6.06 -26.59 -3.12
CA SER A 142 -6.74 -27.48 -4.04
C SER A 142 -5.71 -28.13 -4.97
N PRO A 143 -5.64 -29.48 -5.02
CA PRO A 143 -4.49 -30.18 -5.59
C PRO A 143 -4.28 -29.90 -7.07
N TRP A 144 -5.30 -29.47 -7.81
CA TRP A 144 -5.16 -29.18 -9.25
C TRP A 144 -4.34 -27.93 -9.57
N LEU A 145 -4.33 -26.93 -8.68
CA LEU A 145 -3.60 -25.69 -8.93
C LEU A 145 -2.08 -25.89 -8.93
N PRO A 146 -1.46 -26.55 -7.93
CA PRO A 146 -0.03 -26.86 -8.00
C PRO A 146 0.38 -27.70 -9.21
N TRP A 147 -0.54 -28.52 -9.76
CA TRP A 147 -0.26 -29.29 -10.98
C TRP A 147 -0.21 -28.43 -12.24
N ILE A 148 -1.10 -27.44 -12.34
CA ILE A 148 -1.29 -26.61 -13.53
C ILE A 148 -0.46 -25.32 -13.49
N ARG A 149 -0.25 -24.77 -12.29
CA ARG A 149 0.45 -23.52 -11.99
C ARG A 149 1.67 -23.76 -11.11
N ARG A 150 2.60 -24.59 -11.58
CA ARG A 150 3.84 -24.93 -10.85
C ARG A 150 4.70 -23.71 -10.53
N GLU A 151 4.53 -22.63 -11.27
CA GLU A 151 5.23 -21.36 -11.08
C GLU A 151 4.84 -20.67 -9.77
N LEU A 152 3.63 -20.92 -9.26
CA LEU A 152 3.11 -20.30 -8.04
C LEU A 152 3.27 -21.18 -6.80
N PHE A 153 3.46 -22.49 -6.97
CA PHE A 153 3.46 -23.46 -5.88
C PHE A 153 4.73 -24.31 -5.93
N SER A 154 5.59 -24.16 -4.93
CA SER A 154 6.80 -24.97 -4.80
C SER A 154 6.52 -26.41 -4.35
N GLU A 155 5.40 -26.64 -3.64
CA GLU A 155 5.02 -27.95 -3.11
C GLU A 155 3.52 -28.23 -3.25
N PHE A 156 3.16 -29.50 -3.51
CA PHE A 156 1.77 -29.96 -3.59
C PHE A 156 1.01 -29.92 -2.26
N CYS A 157 1.72 -29.84 -1.13
CA CYS A 157 1.16 -29.90 0.23
C CYS A 157 1.43 -28.63 1.03
N GLN A 158 1.45 -27.47 0.37
CA GLN A 158 1.86 -26.24 1.00
C GLN A 158 0.83 -25.73 2.03
N ARG A 159 1.17 -25.82 3.32
CA ARG A 159 0.32 -25.36 4.44
C ARG A 159 0.30 -23.84 4.59
N GLN A 160 1.39 -23.16 4.23
CA GLN A 160 1.52 -21.70 4.30
C GLN A 160 1.89 -21.12 2.95
N ILE A 161 1.16 -20.10 2.51
CA ILE A 161 1.49 -19.41 1.26
C ILE A 161 2.83 -18.71 1.43
N ILE A 162 3.71 -18.82 0.44
CA ILE A 162 4.90 -17.97 0.36
C ILE A 162 4.45 -16.52 0.32
N SER A 163 5.07 -15.65 1.12
CA SER A 163 4.71 -14.23 1.24
C SER A 163 4.55 -13.56 -0.13
N ASN A 164 5.52 -13.75 -1.02
CA ASN A 164 5.53 -13.14 -2.35
C ASN A 164 4.36 -13.63 -3.22
N VAL A 165 4.03 -14.93 -3.14
CA VAL A 165 2.92 -15.52 -3.89
C VAL A 165 1.60 -14.96 -3.37
N SER A 166 1.42 -14.84 -2.06
CA SER A 166 0.20 -14.29 -1.48
C SER A 166 -0.02 -12.82 -1.86
N VAL A 167 1.04 -12.00 -1.82
CA VAL A 167 0.99 -10.61 -2.30
C VAL A 167 0.62 -10.57 -3.79
N TRP A 168 1.24 -11.42 -4.61
CA TRP A 168 0.91 -11.53 -6.02
C TRP A 168 -0.55 -11.95 -6.26
N LEU A 169 -1.06 -12.92 -5.50
CA LEU A 169 -2.46 -13.35 -5.57
C LEU A 169 -3.40 -12.19 -5.22
N ALA A 170 -3.11 -11.42 -4.17
CA ALA A 170 -3.91 -10.24 -3.79
C ALA A 170 -3.92 -9.16 -4.88
N VAL A 171 -2.76 -8.90 -5.50
CA VAL A 171 -2.65 -7.99 -6.66
C VAL A 171 -3.48 -8.50 -7.83
N LYS A 172 -3.34 -9.79 -8.19
CA LYS A 172 -4.07 -10.40 -9.30
C LYS A 172 -5.58 -10.37 -9.09
N THR A 173 -6.08 -10.67 -7.90
CA THR A 173 -7.51 -10.57 -7.58
C THR A 173 -8.01 -9.13 -7.70
N CYS A 174 -7.19 -8.15 -7.31
CA CYS A 174 -7.54 -6.73 -7.36
C CYS A 174 -7.64 -6.20 -8.80
N ILE A 175 -6.71 -6.58 -9.69
CA ILE A 175 -6.69 -6.11 -11.08
C ILE A 175 -7.62 -6.89 -12.02
N SER A 176 -8.21 -7.99 -11.55
CA SER A 176 -9.07 -8.85 -12.39
C SER A 176 -10.38 -8.19 -12.81
N TRP A 177 -10.77 -7.12 -12.13
CA TRP A 177 -11.93 -6.31 -12.44
C TRP A 177 -11.48 -4.93 -12.93
N GLY A 178 -12.20 -4.38 -13.91
CA GLY A 178 -11.88 -3.06 -14.47
C GLY A 178 -12.15 -1.90 -13.51
N LEU A 179 -13.03 -2.09 -12.53
CA LEU A 179 -13.32 -1.13 -11.47
C LEU A 179 -12.66 -1.56 -10.17
N PRO A 180 -12.13 -0.60 -9.37
CA PRO A 180 -11.50 -0.93 -8.10
C PRO A 180 -12.51 -1.44 -7.09
N ASN A 181 -12.20 -2.58 -6.47
CA ASN A 181 -12.79 -2.94 -5.19
C ASN A 181 -11.91 -2.36 -4.07
N PRO A 182 -12.39 -1.40 -3.26
CA PRO A 182 -11.60 -0.76 -2.20
C PRO A 182 -10.94 -1.75 -1.24
N ALA A 183 -11.65 -2.81 -0.84
CA ALA A 183 -11.13 -3.81 0.09
C ALA A 183 -9.98 -4.61 -0.54
N ALA A 184 -10.11 -4.98 -1.81
CA ALA A 184 -9.06 -5.70 -2.54
C ALA A 184 -7.82 -4.84 -2.78
N VAL A 185 -8.01 -3.53 -3.02
CA VAL A 185 -6.90 -2.56 -3.12
C VAL A 185 -6.17 -2.49 -1.79
N ILE A 186 -6.87 -2.22 -0.69
CA ILE A 186 -6.24 -2.11 0.63
C ILE A 186 -5.53 -3.42 1.00
N GLN A 187 -6.17 -4.56 0.73
CA GLN A 187 -5.55 -5.86 0.96
C GLN A 187 -4.24 -6.01 0.18
N ALA A 188 -4.21 -5.69 -1.12
CA ALA A 188 -3.00 -5.83 -1.94
C ALA A 188 -1.80 -5.03 -1.39
N TYR A 189 -2.04 -3.84 -0.83
CA TYR A 189 -0.99 -2.98 -0.26
C TYR A 189 -0.61 -3.32 1.18
N THR A 190 -1.46 -4.05 1.92
CA THR A 190 -1.22 -4.42 3.33
C THR A 190 -0.81 -5.88 3.53
N GLU A 191 -1.02 -6.75 2.53
CA GLU A 191 -0.69 -8.17 2.60
C GLU A 191 0.82 -8.39 2.86
N HIS A 192 1.12 -9.33 3.77
CA HIS A 192 2.48 -9.65 4.23
C HIS A 192 3.33 -8.41 4.58
N ASN A 193 2.99 -7.73 5.68
CA ASN A 193 3.76 -6.60 6.22
C ASN A 193 4.01 -5.50 5.19
N CYS A 194 3.00 -5.18 4.37
CA CYS A 194 3.08 -4.14 3.35
C CYS A 194 4.22 -4.32 2.32
N THR A 195 4.61 -5.57 2.03
CA THR A 195 5.72 -5.88 1.10
C THR A 195 5.59 -5.12 -0.22
N LEU A 196 4.39 -5.09 -0.81
CA LEU A 196 4.15 -4.38 -2.07
C LEU A 196 4.40 -2.88 -1.94
N SER A 197 3.92 -2.28 -0.86
CA SER A 197 4.09 -0.85 -0.60
C SER A 197 5.57 -0.49 -0.42
N ILE A 198 6.33 -1.31 0.31
CA ILE A 198 7.78 -1.15 0.46
C ILE A 198 8.47 -1.20 -0.91
N LEU A 199 8.17 -2.22 -1.73
CA LEU A 199 8.76 -2.37 -3.06
C LEU A 199 8.47 -1.16 -3.96
N LEU A 200 7.24 -0.64 -3.95
CA LEU A 200 6.86 0.51 -4.77
C LEU A 200 7.54 1.80 -4.34
N ILE A 201 7.62 2.08 -3.03
CA ILE A 201 8.32 3.29 -2.56
C ILE A 201 9.83 3.18 -2.81
N MET A 202 10.43 2.00 -2.62
CA MET A 202 11.84 1.77 -2.93
C MET A 202 12.17 1.88 -4.42
N GLN A 203 11.24 1.47 -5.29
CA GLN A 203 11.38 1.63 -6.74
C GLN A 203 11.23 3.09 -7.17
N ALA A 204 10.32 3.84 -6.56
CA ALA A 204 10.18 5.27 -6.82
C ALA A 204 11.49 6.02 -6.56
N GLU A 205 12.29 5.57 -5.59
CA GLU A 205 13.64 6.09 -5.37
C GLU A 205 14.61 5.64 -6.47
N ASN A 206 14.67 4.35 -6.81
CA ASN A 206 15.58 3.84 -7.86
C ASN A 206 15.37 4.47 -9.24
N SER A 207 14.14 4.90 -9.55
CA SER A 207 13.82 5.52 -10.84
C SER A 207 14.52 6.86 -11.10
N SER A 208 15.26 7.42 -10.13
CA SER A 208 16.08 8.62 -10.31
C SER A 208 17.51 8.34 -10.79
N SER A 209 17.99 7.08 -10.73
CA SER A 209 19.42 6.76 -10.86
C SER A 209 19.82 5.90 -12.06
N GLU A 210 18.88 5.37 -12.86
CA GLU A 210 19.19 4.63 -14.09
C GLU A 210 19.00 5.51 -15.34
N GLU A 211 20.10 6.04 -15.89
CA GLU A 211 20.15 6.80 -17.16
C GLU A 211 20.02 5.92 -18.42
N ASP A 212 19.83 4.60 -18.30
CA ASP A 212 19.85 3.71 -19.45
C ASP A 212 18.44 3.30 -19.95
N SER A 213 18.07 3.91 -21.08
CA SER A 213 17.11 3.44 -22.09
C SER A 213 15.62 3.25 -21.67
N ILE A 214 14.81 4.23 -22.05
CA ILE A 214 13.34 4.15 -22.22
C ILE A 214 12.59 3.67 -20.96
N SER A 215 12.61 4.48 -19.89
CA SER A 215 11.55 4.43 -18.89
C SER A 215 11.24 5.85 -18.43
N LEU A 216 9.95 6.19 -18.32
CA LEU A 216 9.48 7.53 -18.01
C LEU A 216 10.06 8.00 -16.67
N CYS A 217 10.83 9.10 -16.65
CA CYS A 217 11.09 9.86 -15.42
C CYS A 217 9.75 10.14 -14.75
N VAL A 218 9.48 9.46 -13.63
CA VAL A 218 8.28 9.72 -12.85
C VAL A 218 8.45 11.12 -12.27
N PRO A 219 7.58 12.09 -12.61
CA PRO A 219 7.70 13.44 -12.08
C PRO A 219 7.60 13.40 -10.55
N ASP A 220 8.34 14.26 -9.85
CA ASP A 220 8.32 14.32 -8.38
C ASP A 220 6.90 14.43 -7.81
N SER A 221 5.98 15.06 -8.54
CA SER A 221 4.56 15.13 -8.19
C SER A 221 3.90 13.75 -8.06
N ALA A 222 4.25 12.78 -8.91
CA ALA A 222 3.74 11.42 -8.85
C ALA A 222 4.36 10.62 -7.68
N LYS A 223 5.64 10.86 -7.36
CA LYS A 223 6.30 10.27 -6.17
C LYS A 223 5.65 10.78 -4.88
N ILE A 224 5.39 12.09 -4.79
CA ILE A 224 4.68 12.71 -3.66
C ILE A 224 3.26 12.14 -3.54
N LYS A 225 2.54 12.02 -4.67
CA LYS A 225 1.18 11.44 -4.68
C LYS A 225 1.19 9.99 -4.21
N LEU A 226 2.16 9.17 -4.65
CA LEU A 226 2.35 7.79 -4.18
C LEU A 226 2.59 7.73 -2.67
N ALA A 227 3.56 8.49 -2.16
CA ALA A 227 3.87 8.54 -0.74
C ALA A 227 2.64 8.93 0.09
N TYR A 228 1.96 10.01 -0.30
CA TYR A 228 0.74 10.46 0.36
C TYR A 228 -0.36 9.39 0.35
N SER A 229 -0.67 8.80 -0.81
CA SER A 229 -1.70 7.78 -0.94
C SER A 229 -1.44 6.54 -0.08
N LEU A 230 -0.18 6.07 -0.03
CA LEU A 230 0.19 4.92 0.80
C LEU A 230 0.15 5.24 2.30
N LEU A 231 0.64 6.42 2.69
CA LEU A 231 0.59 6.84 4.10
C LEU A 231 -0.83 7.02 4.59
N MET A 232 -1.70 7.66 3.79
CA MET A 232 -3.12 7.80 4.15
C MET A 232 -3.81 6.44 4.30
N LEU A 233 -3.54 5.49 3.40
CA LEU A 233 -4.06 4.13 3.50
C LEU A 233 -3.63 3.47 4.82
N LEU A 234 -2.35 3.54 5.17
CA LEU A 234 -1.83 2.93 6.40
C LEU A 234 -2.32 3.62 7.67
N ILE A 235 -2.44 4.94 7.65
CA ILE A 235 -3.03 5.72 8.74
C ILE A 235 -4.47 5.24 9.00
N CYS A 236 -5.25 5.01 7.95
CA CYS A 236 -6.61 4.48 8.07
C CYS A 236 -6.64 3.01 8.55
N TYR A 237 -5.65 2.21 8.17
CA TYR A 237 -5.48 0.82 8.62
C TYR A 237 -5.10 0.70 10.10
N ASP A 238 -4.60 1.79 10.69
CA ASP A 238 -4.31 1.95 12.12
C ASP A 238 -3.29 0.94 12.68
N ASN A 239 -2.32 0.54 11.84
CA ASN A 239 -1.17 -0.24 12.28
C ASN A 239 0.13 0.58 12.16
N HIS A 240 0.66 1.00 13.31
CA HIS A 240 1.87 1.81 13.39
C HIS A 240 3.13 1.08 12.89
N SER A 241 3.22 -0.25 13.04
CA SER A 241 4.40 -1.00 12.58
C SER A 241 4.55 -0.91 11.07
N HIS A 242 3.44 -1.00 10.35
CA HIS A 242 3.43 -0.90 8.88
C HIS A 242 3.93 0.45 8.37
N LEU A 243 3.63 1.54 9.09
CA LEU A 243 4.03 2.88 8.67
C LEU A 243 5.54 3.07 8.81
N GLN A 244 6.12 2.48 9.86
CA GLN A 244 7.56 2.38 10.04
C GLN A 244 8.20 1.49 8.97
N ASP A 245 7.66 0.30 8.73
CA ASP A 245 8.20 -0.67 7.77
C ASP A 245 8.30 -0.10 6.35
N ILE A 246 7.39 0.82 5.98
CA ILE A 246 7.38 1.49 4.68
C ILE A 246 8.40 2.64 4.61
N LEU A 247 8.37 3.57 5.57
CA LEU A 247 9.15 4.81 5.45
C LEU A 247 10.62 4.62 5.87
N LEU A 248 10.91 3.77 6.84
CA LEU A 248 12.26 3.62 7.36
C LEU A 248 13.28 3.16 6.31
N PRO A 249 13.00 2.14 5.45
CA PRO A 249 13.94 1.73 4.41
C PRO A 249 14.27 2.85 3.41
N VAL A 250 13.32 3.74 3.17
CA VAL A 250 13.45 4.85 2.22
C VAL A 250 14.30 5.96 2.84
N ILE A 251 14.02 6.31 4.09
CA ILE A 251 14.83 7.28 4.84
C ILE A 251 16.28 6.81 4.95
N GLU A 252 16.51 5.53 5.26
CA GLU A 252 17.85 4.96 5.35
C GLU A 252 18.56 4.99 3.99
N LYS A 253 17.87 4.61 2.92
CA LYS A 253 18.45 4.58 1.59
C LYS A 253 18.78 5.96 1.03
N THR A 254 17.96 6.97 1.29
CA THR A 254 18.20 8.34 0.81
C THR A 254 19.13 9.14 1.72
N ASN A 255 19.69 8.54 2.78
CA ASN A 255 20.29 9.27 3.91
C ASN A 255 19.37 10.41 4.42
N GLY A 256 18.05 10.19 4.33
CA GLY A 256 17.00 11.16 4.56
C GLY A 256 16.89 11.60 6.01
N TRP A 257 17.64 10.98 6.92
CA TRP A 257 17.71 11.38 8.32
C TRP A 257 18.15 12.85 8.49
N GLN A 258 18.94 13.39 7.57
CA GLN A 258 19.33 14.81 7.56
C GLN A 258 18.13 15.78 7.46
N GLU A 259 16.99 15.34 6.91
CA GLU A 259 15.74 16.13 6.85
C GLU A 259 15.14 16.42 8.24
N PHE A 260 15.59 15.70 9.26
CA PHE A 260 15.18 15.87 10.64
C PHE A 260 16.19 16.65 11.48
N ASP A 261 17.31 17.06 10.92
CA ASP A 261 18.28 17.88 11.63
C ASP A 261 17.78 19.33 11.80
N SER A 262 18.21 19.96 12.88
CA SER A 262 17.96 21.37 13.14
C SER A 262 18.42 22.28 11.98
N SER A 263 19.49 21.91 11.27
CA SER A 263 20.03 22.67 10.14
C SER A 263 19.12 22.71 8.90
N THR A 264 18.26 21.71 8.72
CA THR A 264 17.37 21.59 7.54
C THR A 264 15.98 22.17 7.78
N THR A 265 15.70 22.67 9.00
CA THR A 265 14.43 23.33 9.35
C THR A 265 14.10 24.54 8.46
N ASN A 266 15.11 25.24 7.95
CA ASN A 266 14.97 26.39 7.06
C ASN A 266 14.61 26.06 5.61
N LYS A 267 14.79 24.80 5.19
CA LYS A 267 14.48 24.41 3.82
C LYS A 267 12.98 24.49 3.60
N SER A 268 12.57 25.14 2.52
CA SER A 268 11.18 25.16 2.10
C SER A 268 10.69 23.72 1.85
N ILE A 269 9.41 23.45 2.08
CA ILE A 269 8.85 22.12 1.80
C ILE A 269 9.10 21.65 0.35
N SER A 270 9.24 22.60 -0.59
CA SER A 270 9.55 22.35 -2.00
C SER A 270 10.99 21.90 -2.28
N GLU A 271 11.88 22.02 -1.29
CA GLU A 271 13.28 21.60 -1.37
C GLU A 271 13.54 20.30 -0.60
N ARG A 272 12.60 19.87 0.25
CA ARG A 272 12.70 18.64 1.05
C ARG A 272 12.46 17.40 0.22
N SER A 273 12.91 16.25 0.69
CA SER A 273 12.68 14.96 0.04
C SER A 273 11.19 14.67 -0.23
N TRP A 274 10.89 14.03 -1.37
CA TRP A 274 9.52 13.77 -1.83
C TRP A 274 8.67 12.96 -0.84
N TRP A 275 9.28 12.01 -0.11
CA TRP A 275 8.60 11.23 0.92
C TRP A 275 8.22 12.09 2.14
N TYR A 276 9.05 13.08 2.50
CA TYR A 276 8.76 14.04 3.57
C TYR A 276 7.60 14.95 3.18
N ARG A 277 7.55 15.41 1.92
CA ARG A 277 6.41 16.17 1.40
C ARG A 277 5.12 15.36 1.44
N GLY A 278 5.19 14.07 1.12
CA GLY A 278 4.07 13.13 1.28
C GLY A 278 3.58 13.05 2.73
N LEU A 279 4.51 12.89 3.68
CA LEU A 279 4.21 12.90 5.12
C LEU A 279 3.58 14.23 5.57
N ALA A 280 4.16 15.37 5.19
CA ALA A 280 3.63 16.68 5.52
C ALA A 280 2.22 16.90 4.96
N LYS A 281 1.92 16.40 3.75
CA LYS A 281 0.55 16.44 3.20
C LYS A 281 -0.45 15.67 4.07
N THR A 282 -0.05 14.56 4.72
CA THR A 282 -0.93 13.84 5.65
C THR A 282 -1.29 14.62 6.91
N LEU A 283 -0.45 15.58 7.31
CA LEU A 283 -0.69 16.45 8.47
C LEU A 283 -1.57 17.66 8.14
N GLN A 284 -1.93 17.86 6.88
CA GLN A 284 -2.68 19.05 6.44
C GLN A 284 -4.03 19.20 7.16
N SER A 285 -4.77 18.10 7.37
CA SER A 285 -6.06 18.12 8.08
C SER A 285 -5.91 18.57 9.54
N PHE A 286 -4.83 18.17 10.21
CA PHE A 286 -4.49 18.64 11.55
C PHE A 286 -4.22 20.15 11.56
N PHE A 287 -3.45 20.66 10.61
CA PHE A 287 -3.17 22.10 10.54
C PHE A 287 -4.39 22.93 10.18
N VAL A 288 -5.29 22.43 9.32
CA VAL A 288 -6.58 23.08 9.06
C VAL A 288 -7.35 23.27 10.37
N GLY A 289 -7.49 22.22 11.19
CA GLY A 289 -8.17 22.31 12.49
C GLY A 289 -7.49 23.30 13.47
N VAL A 290 -6.16 23.33 13.49
CA VAL A 290 -5.40 24.31 14.31
C VAL A 290 -5.70 25.74 13.86
N PHE A 291 -5.61 26.02 12.56
CA PHE A 291 -5.73 27.39 12.07
C PHE A 291 -7.18 27.89 11.97
N GLU A 292 -8.17 26.99 11.87
CA GLU A 292 -9.59 27.35 12.03
C GLU A 292 -9.87 27.98 13.41
N GLU A 293 -9.20 27.53 14.48
CA GLU A 293 -9.33 28.15 15.82
C GLU A 293 -8.54 29.45 15.97
N VAL A 294 -7.46 29.61 15.20
CA VAL A 294 -6.50 30.72 15.35
C VAL A 294 -6.94 31.95 14.53
N ILE A 295 -7.46 31.76 13.32
CA ILE A 295 -7.87 32.84 12.40
C ILE A 295 -8.84 33.85 13.06
N PRO A 296 -9.90 33.43 13.80
CA PRO A 296 -10.80 34.38 14.46
C PRO A 296 -10.09 35.28 15.47
N VAL A 297 -9.08 34.75 16.17
CA VAL A 297 -8.28 35.51 17.13
C VAL A 297 -7.38 36.50 16.41
N TRP A 298 -6.75 36.10 15.30
CA TRP A 298 -5.96 37.01 14.47
C TRP A 298 -6.80 38.18 13.92
N LEU A 299 -8.03 37.90 13.49
CA LEU A 299 -8.96 38.94 13.05
C LEU A 299 -9.32 39.92 14.17
N ASP A 300 -9.55 39.43 15.38
CA ASP A 300 -9.87 40.28 16.54
C ASP A 300 -8.67 41.14 16.97
N VAL A 301 -7.49 40.54 17.06
CA VAL A 301 -6.23 41.24 17.34
C VAL A 301 -5.97 42.32 16.29
N SER A 302 -6.08 41.98 15.01
CA SER A 302 -5.83 42.93 13.92
C SER A 302 -6.84 44.09 13.88
N LYS A 303 -8.13 43.83 14.15
CA LYS A 303 -9.16 44.87 14.26
C LYS A 303 -8.87 45.84 15.40
N LYS A 304 -8.42 45.34 16.54
CA LYS A 304 -8.08 46.15 17.71
C LYS A 304 -6.83 46.99 17.47
N CYS A 305 -5.78 46.43 16.88
CA CYS A 305 -4.58 47.18 16.48
C CYS A 305 -4.84 48.29 15.45
N SER A 306 -5.92 48.18 14.66
CA SER A 306 -6.27 49.19 13.64
C SER A 306 -7.07 50.39 14.16
N ASN A 307 -7.59 50.35 15.39
CA ASN A 307 -8.45 51.41 15.95
C ASN A 307 -7.71 52.23 17.03
N PRO A 308 -7.15 53.41 16.69
CA PRO A 308 -6.36 54.21 17.62
C PRO A 308 -7.18 54.81 18.78
N GLU A 309 -8.51 54.94 18.67
CA GLU A 309 -9.36 55.47 19.76
C GLU A 309 -9.86 54.40 20.75
N GLY A 310 -9.84 53.12 20.34
CA GLY A 310 -10.29 51.98 21.16
C GLY A 310 -9.17 51.31 21.97
N LEU A 311 -7.91 51.56 21.61
CA LEU A 311 -6.74 50.96 22.26
C LEU A 311 -6.17 51.87 23.36
N LYS A 312 -7.02 52.33 24.30
CA LYS A 312 -6.55 53.20 25.41
C LYS A 312 -5.85 52.45 26.53
N SER A 313 -5.85 51.12 26.54
CA SER A 313 -5.00 50.31 27.42
C SER A 313 -4.99 48.84 26.99
N PHE A 314 -3.85 48.18 27.18
CA PHE A 314 -3.67 46.71 27.07
C PHE A 314 -4.76 45.94 27.83
N ASN A 315 -5.36 46.54 28.87
CA ASN A 315 -6.45 45.95 29.65
C ASN A 315 -7.72 45.64 28.84
N THR A 316 -8.06 46.36 27.76
CA THR A 316 -9.23 46.00 26.93
C THR A 316 -8.98 44.79 26.02
N LEU A 317 -7.74 44.61 25.56
CA LEU A 317 -7.32 43.41 24.81
C LEU A 317 -7.20 42.21 25.77
N LYS A 318 -6.61 42.45 26.95
CA LYS A 318 -6.49 41.50 28.06
C LYS A 318 -7.84 41.06 28.64
N ASP A 319 -8.81 41.95 28.85
CA ASP A 319 -10.13 41.60 29.39
C ASP A 319 -11.00 40.85 28.36
N SER A 320 -10.85 41.14 27.07
CA SER A 320 -11.49 40.37 25.98
C SER A 320 -10.84 39.00 25.78
N LEU A 321 -9.54 38.89 26.00
CA LEU A 321 -8.80 37.62 25.96
C LEU A 321 -9.00 36.82 27.26
N ARG A 322 -9.28 37.45 28.41
CA ARG A 322 -9.55 36.81 29.71
C ARG A 322 -10.69 35.80 29.65
N ASN A 323 -11.70 36.06 28.82
CA ASN A 323 -12.84 35.16 28.63
C ASN A 323 -12.54 34.00 27.67
N GLN A 324 -11.42 34.04 26.93
CA GLN A 324 -10.92 32.96 26.06
C GLN A 324 -9.63 32.30 26.58
N ILE A 325 -9.01 32.88 27.62
CA ILE A 325 -7.76 32.49 28.26
C ILE A 325 -8.08 32.09 29.69
N VAL A 326 -8.31 30.80 29.92
CA VAL A 326 -8.34 30.24 31.27
C VAL A 326 -6.91 29.79 31.60
N CYS A 327 -6.08 30.68 32.16
CA CYS A 327 -4.92 30.21 32.93
C CYS A 327 -5.38 29.90 34.35
N VAL A 328 -5.13 28.68 34.82
CA VAL A 328 -5.37 28.23 36.21
C VAL A 328 -4.22 28.66 37.15
N CYS A 329 -3.35 29.56 36.69
CA CYS A 329 -2.21 30.04 37.45
C CYS A 329 -2.56 31.33 38.21
N GLU A 330 -2.36 31.37 39.54
CA GLU A 330 -2.65 32.53 40.43
C GLU A 330 -1.85 33.80 40.09
N LYS A 331 -0.93 33.75 39.12
CA LYS A 331 -0.18 34.90 38.60
C LYS A 331 -0.12 34.83 37.09
N ASP A 332 -1.22 35.20 36.44
CA ASP A 332 -1.23 35.46 34.99
C ASP A 332 -0.22 36.59 34.71
N PRO A 333 0.85 36.38 33.93
CA PRO A 333 1.85 37.43 33.67
C PRO A 333 1.28 38.62 32.88
N LEU A 334 0.08 38.49 32.32
CA LEU A 334 -0.70 39.62 31.81
C LEU A 334 -1.13 40.59 32.92
N ASN A 335 -1.20 40.15 34.19
CA ASN A 335 -1.59 40.97 35.33
C ASN A 335 -0.47 41.87 35.88
N SER A 336 0.79 41.66 35.51
CA SER A 336 1.90 42.49 35.96
C SER A 336 2.31 43.60 34.98
N MET A 337 1.57 43.80 33.89
CA MET A 337 1.84 44.87 32.93
C MET A 337 1.26 46.20 33.41
N GLN A 338 2.10 47.22 33.56
CA GLN A 338 1.68 48.61 33.83
C GLN A 338 1.09 49.27 32.56
N ASP A 339 0.20 50.23 32.77
CA ASP A 339 -0.88 50.65 31.87
C ASP A 339 -0.51 51.46 30.60
N GLU A 340 0.76 51.69 30.27
CA GLU A 340 1.15 52.75 29.29
C GLU A 340 1.96 52.28 28.06
N PHE A 341 1.96 50.99 27.69
CA PHE A 341 2.69 50.55 26.49
C PHE A 341 1.81 50.42 25.25
N GLU A 342 2.22 51.08 24.16
CA GLU A 342 1.80 50.72 22.80
C GLU A 342 2.11 49.23 22.55
N PRO A 343 1.22 48.48 21.88
CA PRO A 343 1.46 47.06 21.61
C PRO A 343 2.68 46.94 20.69
N SER A 344 3.83 46.58 21.25
CA SER A 344 5.01 46.26 20.43
C SER A 344 4.74 45.01 19.59
N GLU A 345 5.42 44.90 18.45
CA GLU A 345 5.33 43.72 17.58
C GLU A 345 5.61 42.42 18.34
N ASP A 346 6.47 42.45 19.36
CA ASP A 346 6.79 41.29 20.21
C ASP A 346 5.60 40.79 21.04
N ILE A 347 4.75 41.71 21.53
CA ILE A 347 3.55 41.34 22.31
C ILE A 347 2.52 40.71 21.36
N ILE A 348 2.35 41.26 20.16
CA ILE A 348 1.44 40.71 19.15
C ILE A 348 1.93 39.33 18.71
N SER A 349 3.23 39.20 18.45
CA SER A 349 3.92 37.96 18.13
C SER A 349 3.69 36.90 19.21
N PHE A 350 3.88 37.25 20.49
CA PHE A 350 3.61 36.36 21.61
C PHE A 350 2.15 35.86 21.64
N VAL A 351 1.18 36.78 21.52
CA VAL A 351 -0.26 36.43 21.58
C VAL A 351 -0.64 35.48 20.44
N CYS A 352 -0.20 35.77 19.22
CA CYS A 352 -0.47 34.94 18.06
C CYS A 352 0.19 33.56 18.18
N LEU A 353 1.47 33.52 18.55
CA LEU A 353 2.22 32.29 18.75
C LEU A 353 1.60 31.42 19.83
N ARG A 354 1.28 32.01 20.99
CA ARG A 354 0.64 31.31 22.11
C ARG A 354 -0.65 30.64 21.66
N LYS A 355 -1.49 31.36 20.91
CA LYS A 355 -2.77 30.81 20.43
C LYS A 355 -2.56 29.62 19.50
N VAL A 356 -1.56 29.67 18.61
CA VAL A 356 -1.18 28.54 17.76
C VAL A 356 -0.75 27.34 18.59
N LEU A 357 0.15 27.53 19.56
CA LEU A 357 0.62 26.43 20.41
C LEU A 357 -0.49 25.84 21.29
N GLU A 358 -1.37 26.66 21.85
CA GLU A 358 -2.55 26.20 22.58
C GLU A 358 -3.51 25.40 21.69
N SER A 359 -3.73 25.87 20.45
CA SER A 359 -4.58 25.17 19.50
C SER A 359 -3.97 23.86 19.02
N MET A 360 -2.65 23.83 18.75
CA MET A 360 -1.92 22.59 18.50
C MET A 360 -2.08 21.61 19.65
N HIS A 361 -1.87 22.06 20.89
CA HIS A 361 -2.02 21.23 22.07
C HIS A 361 -3.42 20.60 22.17
N ARG A 362 -4.49 21.39 21.92
CA ARG A 362 -5.87 20.88 21.90
C ARG A 362 -6.11 19.89 20.75
N ASN A 363 -5.62 20.20 19.57
CA ASN A 363 -5.83 19.41 18.36
C ASN A 363 -4.92 18.18 18.26
N ILE A 364 -3.90 18.00 19.12
CA ILE A 364 -3.08 16.78 19.11
C ILE A 364 -3.93 15.52 19.24
N ILE A 365 -5.08 15.60 19.92
CA ILE A 365 -6.00 14.47 20.04
C ILE A 365 -6.53 14.02 18.66
N SER A 366 -6.69 14.93 17.70
CA SER A 366 -7.17 14.63 16.34
C SER A 366 -6.14 13.93 15.46
N LEU A 367 -4.85 13.96 15.82
CA LEU A 367 -3.84 13.20 15.09
C LEU A 367 -4.11 11.68 15.22
N PRO A 368 -4.09 10.93 14.11
CA PRO A 368 -4.25 9.48 14.15
C PRO A 368 -3.22 8.80 15.04
N GLN A 369 -3.64 7.77 15.78
CA GLN A 369 -2.77 7.06 16.72
C GLN A 369 -1.56 6.42 16.02
N ALA A 370 -1.77 5.77 14.87
CA ALA A 370 -0.68 5.23 14.07
C ALA A 370 0.39 6.27 13.72
N LEU A 371 -0.01 7.52 13.42
CA LEU A 371 0.91 8.60 13.10
C LEU A 371 1.66 9.10 14.34
N LYS A 372 0.98 9.23 15.49
CA LYS A 372 1.63 9.61 16.76
C LYS A 372 2.71 8.60 17.16
N LEU A 373 2.37 7.30 17.09
CA LEU A 373 3.30 6.21 17.40
C LEU A 373 4.47 6.18 16.41
N PHE A 374 4.21 6.40 15.12
CA PHE A 374 5.28 6.49 14.11
C PHE A 374 6.27 7.63 14.41
N LEU A 375 5.78 8.84 14.68
CA LEU A 375 6.64 9.98 15.02
C LEU A 375 7.46 9.73 16.29
N LEU A 376 6.87 9.04 17.27
CA LEU A 376 7.55 8.61 18.50
C LEU A 376 8.65 7.58 18.23
N THR A 377 8.38 6.61 17.35
CA THR A 377 9.37 5.61 16.96
C THR A 377 10.54 6.24 16.19
N LEU A 378 10.28 7.21 15.31
CA LEU A 378 11.36 7.97 14.66
C LEU A 378 12.21 8.74 15.68
N ASP A 379 11.59 9.39 16.67
CA ASP A 379 12.29 10.11 17.75
C ASP A 379 13.22 9.16 18.54
N LEU A 380 12.72 7.97 18.89
CA LEU A 380 13.49 6.92 19.55
C LEU A 380 14.63 6.38 18.66
N HIS A 381 14.38 6.25 17.36
CA HIS A 381 15.38 5.75 16.42
C HIS A 381 16.55 6.72 16.28
N ILE A 382 16.25 8.02 16.12
CA ILE A 382 17.27 9.07 16.07
C ILE A 382 18.05 9.10 17.39
N SER A 383 17.36 9.10 18.54
CA SER A 383 18.04 9.19 19.84
C SER A 383 18.96 8.00 20.14
N ASN A 384 18.62 6.80 19.65
CA ASN A 384 19.35 5.58 19.97
C ASN A 384 20.43 5.22 18.95
N TYR A 385 20.20 5.51 17.67
CA TYR A 385 21.03 4.99 16.58
C TYR A 385 21.75 6.08 15.77
N ILE A 386 21.30 7.33 15.80
CA ILE A 386 21.86 8.42 14.98
C ILE A 386 22.08 9.68 15.83
N PRO A 387 23.05 9.68 16.76
CA PRO A 387 23.26 10.79 17.69
C PRO A 387 23.78 12.07 17.02
N GLU A 388 24.21 12.01 15.76
CA GLU A 388 24.68 13.16 14.98
C GLU A 388 23.56 14.15 14.67
N ILE A 389 22.31 13.70 14.66
CA ILE A 389 21.15 14.53 14.32
C ILE A 389 20.59 15.14 15.59
N GLN A 390 20.58 16.47 15.64
CA GLN A 390 20.02 17.19 16.79
C GLN A 390 18.62 17.66 16.45
N SER A 391 17.63 17.00 17.04
CA SER A 391 16.24 17.48 16.96
C SER A 391 16.07 18.77 17.78
N VAL A 392 15.23 19.66 17.26
CA VAL A 392 14.87 20.88 17.96
C VAL A 392 14.10 20.51 19.24
N HIS A 393 14.45 21.16 20.36
CA HIS A 393 13.89 20.88 21.70
C HIS A 393 13.97 19.41 22.14
N GLN A 394 14.90 18.61 21.60
CA GLN A 394 15.01 17.16 21.86
C GLN A 394 13.71 16.39 21.59
N SER A 395 12.90 16.87 20.64
CA SER A 395 11.63 16.26 20.28
C SER A 395 11.38 16.36 18.79
N LEU A 396 11.56 15.24 18.09
CA LEU A 396 11.26 15.15 16.67
C LEU A 396 9.79 15.43 16.33
N PRO A 397 8.78 14.89 17.08
CA PRO A 397 7.39 15.19 16.78
C PRO A 397 7.08 16.68 16.84
N LEU A 398 7.62 17.38 17.84
CA LEU A 398 7.44 18.82 18.00
C LEU A 398 8.09 19.58 16.83
N GLN A 399 9.30 19.21 16.42
CA GLN A 399 9.97 19.82 15.27
C GLN A 399 9.15 19.66 13.99
N ILE A 400 8.63 18.47 13.70
CA ILE A 400 7.82 18.20 12.50
C ILE A 400 6.51 19.01 12.54
N LEU A 401 5.84 19.09 13.69
CA LEU A 401 4.61 19.89 13.83
C LEU A 401 4.86 21.39 13.66
N LEU A 402 5.94 21.92 14.24
CA LEU A 402 6.31 23.34 14.09
C LEU A 402 6.72 23.68 12.67
N SER A 403 7.56 22.85 12.03
CA SER A 403 7.93 23.03 10.61
C SER A 403 6.70 22.94 9.71
N GLY A 404 5.84 21.95 9.91
CA GLY A 404 4.62 21.80 9.13
C GLY A 404 3.66 22.98 9.28
N ALA A 405 3.59 23.60 10.45
CA ALA A 405 2.78 24.81 10.66
C ALA A 405 3.35 26.03 9.95
N ILE A 406 4.68 26.22 9.96
CA ILE A 406 5.34 27.27 9.18
C ILE A 406 5.09 27.06 7.69
N ASP A 407 5.26 25.84 7.19
CA ASP A 407 5.01 25.49 5.79
C ASP A 407 3.54 25.73 5.41
N PHE A 408 2.60 25.41 6.30
CA PHE A 408 1.17 25.66 6.09
C PHE A 408 0.86 27.15 6.00
N LEU A 409 1.47 27.98 6.85
CA LEU A 409 1.32 29.44 6.83
C LEU A 409 1.98 30.12 5.63
N ARG A 410 3.00 29.48 5.04
CA ARG A 410 3.66 29.92 3.80
C ARG A 410 2.93 29.45 2.53
N ASN A 411 1.89 28.61 2.64
CA ASN A 411 1.17 28.12 1.48
C ASN A 411 0.32 29.22 0.83
N ASP A 412 0.69 29.62 -0.39
CA ASP A 412 0.02 30.67 -1.15
C ASP A 412 -1.49 30.45 -1.30
N GLN A 413 -1.96 29.21 -1.43
CA GLN A 413 -3.40 28.93 -1.58
C GLN A 413 -4.16 29.23 -0.29
N PHE A 414 -3.56 28.94 0.85
CA PHE A 414 -4.15 29.22 2.15
C PHE A 414 -4.11 30.73 2.45
N VAL A 415 -2.97 31.37 2.19
CA VAL A 415 -2.77 32.81 2.39
C VAL A 415 -3.64 33.65 1.45
N ALA A 416 -3.89 33.19 0.22
CA ALA A 416 -4.75 33.88 -0.74
C ALA A 416 -6.20 34.03 -0.25
N ASN A 417 -6.68 33.09 0.56
CA ASN A 417 -8.03 33.11 1.13
C ASN A 417 -8.16 34.05 2.34
N MET A 418 -7.06 34.64 2.81
CA MET A 418 -7.03 35.54 3.97
C MET A 418 -7.18 37.02 3.59
N SER A 419 -7.77 37.81 4.50
CA SER A 419 -7.72 39.29 4.42
C SER A 419 -6.28 39.81 4.58
N ASP A 420 -5.94 40.97 4.01
CA ASP A 420 -4.58 41.53 4.10
C ASP A 420 -4.12 41.75 5.55
N LYS A 421 -5.07 42.05 6.43
CA LYS A 421 -4.87 42.20 7.88
C LYS A 421 -4.49 40.89 8.58
N THR A 422 -5.09 39.77 8.18
CA THR A 422 -4.72 38.43 8.67
C THR A 422 -3.41 37.93 8.07
N LYS A 423 -3.06 38.34 6.85
CA LYS A 423 -1.75 38.02 6.25
C LYS A 423 -0.61 38.62 7.08
N ALA A 424 -0.76 39.87 7.54
CA ALA A 424 0.24 40.48 8.43
C ALA A 424 0.43 39.67 9.74
N MET A 425 -0.67 39.21 10.35
CA MET A 425 -0.60 38.36 11.55
C MET A 425 0.02 36.98 11.26
N SER A 426 -0.25 36.41 10.08
CA SER A 426 0.37 35.17 9.62
C SER A 426 1.89 35.31 9.51
N VAL A 427 2.38 36.40 8.90
CA VAL A 427 3.82 36.68 8.77
C VAL A 427 4.48 36.84 10.15
N ILE A 428 3.87 37.63 11.05
CA ILE A 428 4.38 37.80 12.42
C ILE A 428 4.44 36.46 13.15
N THR A 429 3.40 35.63 13.04
CA THR A 429 3.36 34.30 13.67
C THR A 429 4.41 33.36 13.07
N THR A 430 4.60 33.41 11.75
CA THR A 430 5.57 32.59 11.03
C THR A 430 6.99 32.89 11.51
N ASN A 431 7.35 34.18 11.58
CA ASN A 431 8.63 34.63 12.13
C ASN A 431 8.79 34.18 13.60
N ALA A 432 7.73 34.28 14.40
CA ALA A 432 7.75 33.83 15.79
C ALA A 432 8.02 32.32 15.92
N LEU A 433 7.38 31.50 15.08
CA LEU A 433 7.56 30.04 15.02
C LEU A 433 8.97 29.66 14.56
N GLU A 434 9.53 30.39 13.59
CA GLU A 434 10.93 30.22 13.13
C GLU A 434 11.92 30.49 14.26
N SER A 435 11.72 31.56 15.02
CA SER A 435 12.54 31.85 16.21
C SER A 435 12.52 30.69 17.23
N ILE A 436 11.40 29.98 17.38
CA ILE A 436 11.32 28.77 18.24
C ILE A 436 12.20 27.65 17.71
N LEU A 437 12.21 27.45 16.38
CA LEU A 437 12.94 26.37 15.74
C LEU A 437 14.45 26.56 15.81
N HIS A 438 14.94 27.80 15.70
CA HIS A 438 16.38 28.08 15.62
C HIS A 438 17.12 28.10 16.97
N LYS A 439 16.41 27.96 18.10
CA LYS A 439 16.99 28.13 19.45
C LYS A 439 17.76 29.45 19.61
N GLU A 440 17.53 30.44 18.74
CA GLU A 440 17.95 31.82 19.02
C GLU A 440 17.25 32.23 20.31
N GLU A 441 17.95 32.97 21.19
CA GLU A 441 17.35 33.47 22.43
C GLU A 441 16.01 34.13 22.08
N PHE A 442 14.90 33.50 22.51
CA PHE A 442 13.56 33.96 22.17
C PHE A 442 13.50 35.47 22.49
N PHE A 443 13.33 36.31 21.46
CA PHE A 443 13.28 37.77 21.58
C PHE A 443 11.98 38.26 22.25
N PHE A 444 11.48 37.55 23.26
CA PHE A 444 10.52 38.14 24.14
C PHE A 444 11.28 39.00 25.15
N ILE A 445 10.98 40.30 25.14
CA ILE A 445 11.48 41.28 26.12
C ILE A 445 11.25 40.82 27.58
N ASN A 446 10.35 39.85 27.81
CA ASN A 446 9.94 39.38 29.13
C ASN A 446 10.18 37.87 29.30
N GLU A 447 10.98 37.50 30.31
CA GLU A 447 11.23 36.10 30.71
C GLU A 447 9.94 35.29 30.98
N ASN A 448 8.86 35.95 31.41
CA ASN A 448 7.59 35.28 31.69
C ASN A 448 6.93 34.74 30.42
N TYR A 449 7.12 35.40 29.28
CA TYR A 449 6.59 34.94 27.98
C TYR A 449 7.32 33.70 27.51
N THR A 450 8.66 33.71 27.61
CA THR A 450 9.49 32.53 27.34
C THR A 450 9.09 31.37 28.23
N LYS A 451 8.83 31.60 29.54
CA LYS A 451 8.33 30.56 30.46
C LYS A 451 6.99 29.96 29.98
N ILE A 452 6.01 30.77 29.58
CA ILE A 452 4.73 30.24 29.07
C ILE A 452 4.94 29.39 27.82
N VAL A 453 5.71 29.89 26.85
CA VAL A 453 5.97 29.17 25.60
C VAL A 453 6.67 27.84 25.88
N THR A 454 7.69 27.82 26.74
CA THR A 454 8.38 26.59 27.13
C THR A 454 7.47 25.59 27.84
N VAL A 455 6.53 26.05 28.69
CA VAL A 455 5.52 25.20 29.31
C VAL A 455 4.60 24.58 28.25
N LEU A 456 4.09 25.37 27.30
CA LEU A 456 3.22 24.86 26.23
C LEU A 456 3.94 23.84 25.33
N LEU A 457 5.19 24.13 24.94
CA LEU A 457 6.01 23.18 24.17
C LEU A 457 6.25 21.88 24.97
N SER A 458 6.50 22.00 26.28
CA SER A 458 6.65 20.84 27.17
C SER A 458 5.35 20.04 27.30
N SER A 459 4.19 20.70 27.34
CA SER A 459 2.88 20.03 27.35
C SER A 459 2.59 19.28 26.06
N ILE A 460 2.88 19.89 24.90
CA ILE A 460 2.78 19.21 23.60
C ILE A 460 3.68 17.98 23.57
N HIS A 461 4.93 18.13 24.01
CA HIS A 461 5.89 17.03 24.09
C HIS A 461 5.47 15.93 25.07
N ALA A 462 4.86 16.29 26.20
CA ALA A 462 4.37 15.34 27.19
C ALA A 462 3.31 14.38 26.61
N ASN A 463 2.41 14.89 25.74
CA ASN A 463 1.41 14.05 25.07
C ASN A 463 2.03 12.91 24.23
N PHE A 464 3.21 13.13 23.63
CA PHE A 464 3.93 12.07 22.91
C PHE A 464 4.72 11.16 23.86
N LYS A 465 5.24 11.68 24.97
CA LYS A 465 5.96 10.88 25.97
C LYS A 465 5.05 9.91 26.72
N ASP A 466 3.81 10.31 27.01
CA ASP A 466 2.87 9.45 27.73
C ASP A 466 2.46 8.21 26.92
N LEU A 467 2.47 8.30 25.58
CA LEU A 467 2.29 7.17 24.68
C LEU A 467 3.40 6.10 24.80
N ARG A 468 4.60 6.43 25.30
CA ARG A 468 5.65 5.43 25.56
C ARG A 468 5.27 4.44 26.67
N LYS A 469 4.30 4.79 27.54
CA LYS A 469 3.92 3.98 28.70
C LYS A 469 2.80 2.99 28.40
N GLU A 470 2.05 3.19 27.31
CA GLU A 470 1.02 2.26 26.88
C GLU A 470 1.69 1.01 26.30
N LYS A 471 1.67 -0.08 27.07
CA LYS A 471 2.09 -1.39 26.55
C LYS A 471 1.15 -1.77 25.40
N VAL A 472 1.75 -1.96 24.23
CA VAL A 472 1.10 -2.58 23.06
C VAL A 472 0.62 -3.96 23.51
N SER A 473 -0.68 -4.09 23.75
CA SER A 473 -1.29 -5.39 24.02
C SER A 473 -1.19 -6.21 22.74
N GLU A 474 -0.43 -7.31 22.80
CA GLU A 474 -0.33 -8.28 21.72
C GLU A 474 -1.73 -8.82 21.35
N ALA A 475 -1.97 -8.90 20.04
CA ALA A 475 -3.28 -9.12 19.45
C ALA A 475 -3.84 -10.52 19.70
N MET A 476 -5.13 -10.55 20.07
CA MET A 476 -6.00 -11.72 20.15
C MET A 476 -6.66 -12.02 18.79
N HIS A 477 -6.80 -13.31 18.44
CA HIS A 477 -7.54 -13.94 17.32
C HIS A 477 -7.56 -13.25 15.93
N VAL A 478 -6.73 -13.78 15.02
CA VAL A 478 -6.15 -13.12 13.83
C VAL A 478 -7.01 -13.11 12.55
N LYS A 479 -8.24 -13.66 12.52
CA LYS A 479 -8.94 -13.90 11.23
C LYS A 479 -10.29 -13.20 11.04
N GLU A 480 -11.23 -13.35 11.98
CA GLU A 480 -12.51 -12.64 11.95
C GLU A 480 -12.31 -11.11 12.05
N ILE A 481 -11.23 -10.70 12.73
CA ILE A 481 -10.82 -9.31 12.87
C ILE A 481 -10.23 -8.74 11.56
N LYS A 482 -9.64 -9.55 10.66
CA LYS A 482 -8.97 -9.01 9.46
C LYS A 482 -9.98 -8.40 8.47
N ASP A 483 -11.10 -9.10 8.22
CA ASP A 483 -12.14 -8.62 7.32
C ASP A 483 -12.86 -7.40 7.92
N GLU A 484 -13.13 -7.42 9.23
CA GLU A 484 -13.70 -6.27 9.96
C GLU A 484 -12.76 -5.05 9.94
N ILE A 485 -11.44 -5.25 10.15
CA ILE A 485 -10.43 -4.20 10.01
C ILE A 485 -10.45 -3.64 8.58
N LEU A 486 -10.51 -4.50 7.56
CA LEU A 486 -10.56 -4.06 6.16
C LEU A 486 -11.80 -3.22 5.89
N GLU A 487 -12.98 -3.63 6.34
CA GLU A 487 -14.22 -2.86 6.19
C GLU A 487 -14.15 -1.50 6.92
N ILE A 488 -13.67 -1.50 8.16
CA ILE A 488 -13.46 -0.25 8.93
C ILE A 488 -12.47 0.66 8.20
N THR A 489 -11.38 0.10 7.65
CA THR A 489 -10.36 0.85 6.92
C THR A 489 -10.93 1.45 5.64
N VAL A 490 -11.70 0.68 4.87
CA VAL A 490 -12.39 1.16 3.66
C VAL A 490 -13.29 2.33 4.03
N HIS A 491 -14.10 2.20 5.09
CA HIS A 491 -15.00 3.26 5.52
C HIS A 491 -14.24 4.51 5.98
N LYS A 492 -13.21 4.36 6.81
CA LYS A 492 -12.34 5.48 7.25
C LYS A 492 -11.68 6.20 6.08
N LEU A 493 -11.20 5.44 5.09
CA LEU A 493 -10.52 6.00 3.92
C LEU A 493 -11.50 6.72 3.01
N LEU A 494 -12.68 6.14 2.73
CA LEU A 494 -13.71 6.76 1.89
C LEU A 494 -14.33 8.02 2.50
N GLN A 495 -14.28 8.16 3.83
CA GLN A 495 -14.70 9.39 4.51
C GLN A 495 -13.71 10.56 4.35
N GLN A 496 -12.47 10.30 3.91
CA GLN A 496 -11.49 11.35 3.65
C GLN A 496 -11.81 12.09 2.35
N PRO A 497 -11.50 13.40 2.24
CA PRO A 497 -11.84 14.21 1.08
C PRO A 497 -11.23 13.71 -0.25
N GLU A 498 -10.05 13.07 -0.20
CA GLU A 498 -9.39 12.46 -1.36
C GLU A 498 -9.48 10.90 -1.37
N GLY A 499 -10.33 10.31 -0.53
CA GLY A 499 -10.36 8.86 -0.27
C GLY A 499 -10.61 8.00 -1.51
N ASN A 500 -11.62 8.37 -2.29
CA ASN A 500 -11.96 7.65 -3.53
C ASN A 500 -10.86 7.79 -4.60
N ASP A 501 -10.27 8.99 -4.71
CA ASP A 501 -9.20 9.27 -5.65
C ASP A 501 -7.92 8.50 -5.30
N ILE A 502 -7.65 8.30 -4.00
CA ILE A 502 -6.55 7.47 -3.51
C ILE A 502 -6.75 6.01 -3.97
N ILE A 503 -7.95 5.44 -3.77
CA ILE A 503 -8.24 4.06 -4.18
C ILE A 503 -8.11 3.88 -5.69
N LEU A 504 -8.67 4.80 -6.48
CA LEU A 504 -8.57 4.78 -7.93
C LEU A 504 -7.11 4.89 -8.40
N TYR A 505 -6.35 5.80 -7.80
CA TYR A 505 -4.94 5.99 -8.13
C TYR A 505 -4.09 4.76 -7.82
N LEU A 506 -4.27 4.16 -6.64
CA LEU A 506 -3.56 2.95 -6.24
C LEU A 506 -3.94 1.75 -7.13
N HIS A 507 -5.22 1.58 -7.44
CA HIS A 507 -5.66 0.54 -8.38
C HIS A 507 -5.05 0.72 -9.78
N GLN A 508 -4.99 1.95 -10.27
CA GLN A 508 -4.36 2.26 -11.55
C GLN A 508 -2.85 1.94 -11.54
N ILE A 509 -2.15 2.17 -10.43
CA ILE A 509 -0.74 1.76 -10.28
C ILE A 509 -0.60 0.25 -10.41
N LEU A 510 -1.47 -0.54 -9.77
CA LEU A 510 -1.43 -2.00 -9.88
C LEU A 510 -1.63 -2.46 -11.33
N LEU A 511 -2.60 -1.88 -12.04
CA LEU A 511 -2.88 -2.19 -13.45
C LEU A 511 -1.69 -1.87 -14.36
N GLN A 512 -1.07 -0.69 -14.18
CA GLN A 512 0.03 -0.26 -15.04
C GLN A 512 1.33 -1.01 -14.79
N ASN A 513 1.54 -1.50 -13.58
CA ASN A 513 2.81 -2.09 -13.15
C ASN A 513 2.73 -3.61 -12.92
N GLU A 514 1.69 -4.28 -13.40
CA GLU A 514 1.47 -5.72 -13.16
C GLU A 514 2.71 -6.57 -13.47
N ALA A 515 3.29 -6.42 -14.65
CA ALA A 515 4.47 -7.20 -15.08
C ALA A 515 5.71 -6.89 -14.23
N TRP A 516 5.88 -5.62 -13.83
CA TRP A 516 6.96 -5.23 -12.94
C TRP A 516 6.77 -5.82 -11.54
N ILE A 517 5.55 -5.76 -10.98
CA ILE A 517 5.22 -6.34 -9.67
C ILE A 517 5.50 -7.85 -9.68
N GLN A 518 5.08 -8.55 -10.73
CA GLN A 518 5.35 -9.99 -10.90
C GLN A 518 6.84 -10.30 -10.82
N LYS A 519 7.65 -9.55 -11.57
CA LYS A 519 9.10 -9.71 -11.62
C LYS A 519 9.75 -9.37 -10.27
N SER A 520 9.35 -8.27 -9.64
CA SER A 520 9.88 -7.81 -8.35
C SER A 520 9.58 -8.76 -7.19
N LEU A 521 8.45 -9.46 -7.25
CA LEU A 521 8.10 -10.52 -6.29
C LEU A 521 8.81 -11.85 -6.59
N GLY A 522 9.59 -11.94 -7.67
CA GLY A 522 10.26 -13.17 -8.09
C GLY A 522 9.31 -14.25 -8.62
N ILE A 523 8.11 -13.85 -9.08
CA ILE A 523 7.13 -14.78 -9.63
C ILE A 523 7.48 -15.07 -11.10
N PRO A 524 7.70 -16.34 -11.49
CA PRO A 524 8.00 -16.67 -12.88
C PRO A 524 6.88 -16.24 -13.83
N GLY A 525 7.23 -15.98 -15.10
CA GLY A 525 6.25 -15.72 -16.14
C GLY A 525 5.23 -16.86 -16.23
N MET A 526 3.94 -16.54 -16.08
CA MET A 526 2.89 -17.54 -16.09
C MET A 526 2.52 -17.90 -17.53
N LEU A 527 2.41 -19.20 -17.84
CA LEU A 527 1.88 -19.65 -19.12
C LEU A 527 0.48 -19.08 -19.32
N SER A 528 0.30 -18.18 -20.28
CA SER A 528 -1.01 -17.62 -20.59
C SER A 528 -1.84 -18.66 -21.34
N SER A 529 -3.13 -18.80 -20.99
CA SER A 529 -4.09 -19.55 -21.83
C SER A 529 -4.17 -19.04 -23.27
N ASN A 530 -3.67 -17.82 -23.54
CA ASN A 530 -3.60 -17.26 -24.90
C ASN A 530 -2.43 -17.83 -25.73
N ILE A 531 -1.40 -18.44 -25.11
CA ILE A 531 -0.20 -18.99 -25.79
C ILE A 531 -0.47 -20.41 -26.35
N VAL A 532 -1.56 -21.06 -25.96
CA VAL A 532 -1.97 -22.39 -26.46
C VAL A 532 -2.39 -22.36 -27.96
N ILE A 533 -2.18 -21.25 -28.66
CA ILE A 533 -2.49 -21.07 -30.08
C ILE A 533 -1.28 -21.32 -30.99
N ASP A 534 -0.07 -21.60 -30.46
CA ASP A 534 1.02 -22.05 -31.32
C ASP A 534 0.87 -23.55 -31.69
N PRO A 535 0.73 -23.89 -33.00
CA PRO A 535 0.76 -25.28 -33.42
C PRO A 535 2.22 -25.74 -33.40
N LEU A 536 2.48 -26.84 -32.68
CA LEU A 536 3.76 -27.58 -32.62
C LEU A 536 4.80 -27.05 -31.61
N SER A 537 4.55 -27.23 -30.31
CA SER A 537 5.64 -27.43 -29.35
C SER A 537 5.51 -28.80 -28.70
N LEU A 538 6.50 -29.66 -28.96
CA LEU A 538 6.64 -31.02 -28.42
C LEU A 538 6.59 -31.03 -26.88
N SER A 539 5.97 -32.08 -26.36
CA SER A 539 5.75 -32.36 -24.93
C SER A 539 7.04 -32.32 -24.10
N PRO A 540 7.04 -31.81 -22.85
CA PRO A 540 8.22 -31.74 -21.98
C PRO A 540 8.56 -33.06 -21.27
N LEU A 541 8.21 -34.20 -21.85
CA LEU A 541 8.49 -35.52 -21.29
C LEU A 541 9.37 -36.35 -22.23
N PHE A 542 10.54 -35.83 -22.59
CA PHE A 542 11.69 -36.64 -23.01
C PHE A 542 12.97 -35.80 -22.86
N SER A 543 13.62 -35.93 -21.71
CA SER A 543 15.07 -35.80 -21.63
C SER A 543 15.56 -36.96 -20.78
N ASP A 544 16.31 -37.88 -21.39
CA ASP A 544 17.61 -38.20 -20.83
C ASP A 544 18.53 -38.95 -21.81
N CYS A 545 19.78 -38.54 -21.68
CA CYS A 545 21.04 -39.22 -21.96
C CYS A 545 21.60 -39.32 -23.40
N CYS A 546 22.55 -38.40 -23.62
CA CYS A 546 23.97 -38.69 -23.91
C CYS A 546 24.51 -38.37 -25.31
N ASP A 547 25.18 -37.22 -25.34
CA ASP A 547 26.60 -37.02 -25.68
C ASP A 547 27.07 -37.28 -27.12
N THR A 548 27.49 -36.22 -27.82
CA THR A 548 28.91 -35.77 -27.80
C THR A 548 29.15 -34.53 -28.65
N GLN A 549 29.65 -33.47 -28.00
CA GLN A 549 30.83 -32.68 -28.37
C GLN A 549 31.25 -32.58 -29.86
N LYS A 550 31.22 -31.36 -30.45
CA LYS A 550 32.41 -30.47 -30.66
C LYS A 550 32.25 -29.50 -31.85
N LYS A 551 32.57 -28.23 -31.52
CA LYS A 551 33.33 -27.23 -32.29
C LYS A 551 32.70 -26.53 -33.50
N GLU A 552 32.42 -25.25 -33.26
CA GLU A 552 32.90 -24.08 -34.03
C GLU A 552 33.71 -24.37 -35.31
N LYS A 553 33.29 -23.75 -36.43
CA LYS A 553 34.08 -22.70 -37.08
C LYS A 553 33.29 -21.98 -38.18
N GLU A 554 33.41 -20.65 -38.15
CA GLU A 554 33.18 -19.72 -39.25
C GLU A 554 33.94 -20.15 -40.52
N PHE A 555 33.35 -19.97 -41.71
CA PHE A 555 33.80 -19.00 -42.71
C PHE A 555 32.97 -19.10 -44.01
N THR A 556 32.62 -17.94 -44.55
CA THR A 556 32.15 -17.73 -45.91
C THR A 556 33.30 -17.86 -46.92
N SER A 557 33.02 -18.47 -48.08
CA SER A 557 33.37 -18.00 -49.45
C SER A 557 33.65 -19.13 -50.45
N SER A 558 32.89 -19.06 -51.54
CA SER A 558 33.23 -19.30 -52.94
C SER A 558 34.51 -20.07 -53.32
N LYS A 559 34.37 -21.22 -54.01
CA LYS A 559 34.85 -21.45 -55.39
C LYS A 559 34.62 -22.88 -55.90
N GLU A 560 33.91 -22.94 -57.02
CA GLU A 560 34.24 -23.67 -58.27
C GLU A 560 34.91 -25.06 -58.27
N ILE A 561 34.21 -25.98 -58.96
CA ILE A 561 34.70 -26.91 -60.00
C ILE A 561 35.56 -28.12 -59.54
N LYS A 562 35.02 -29.35 -59.63
CA LYS A 562 35.28 -30.37 -60.70
C LYS A 562 34.74 -31.78 -60.35
N ILE A 563 33.96 -32.28 -61.30
CA ILE A 563 33.72 -33.66 -61.78
C ILE A 563 34.70 -34.75 -61.31
N SER A 564 34.16 -35.88 -60.81
CA SER A 564 34.49 -37.29 -61.15
C SER A 564 33.72 -38.22 -60.19
N SER A 565 32.63 -38.87 -60.59
CA SER A 565 32.54 -40.21 -61.20
C SER A 565 32.93 -41.37 -60.27
N GLN A 566 32.02 -42.35 -60.17
CA GLN A 566 32.18 -43.74 -59.67
C GLN A 566 32.28 -43.86 -58.14
N GLY A 567 31.65 -44.79 -57.43
CA GLY A 567 30.81 -45.93 -57.78
C GLY A 567 30.65 -46.81 -56.54
N ILE A 568 29.43 -47.33 -56.32
CA ILE A 568 29.09 -48.71 -55.92
C ILE A 568 29.64 -49.30 -54.58
N VAL A 569 28.76 -50.11 -53.95
CA VAL A 569 28.98 -51.21 -52.97
C VAL A 569 28.78 -50.76 -51.52
N ILE A 570 27.58 -50.91 -50.95
CA ILE A 570 27.05 -52.08 -50.21
C ILE A 570 27.97 -52.52 -49.06
N LEU A 571 27.56 -52.18 -47.83
CA LEU A 571 27.10 -53.14 -46.82
C LEU A 571 26.20 -52.43 -45.81
#